data_AF-A0A8X7BRW8-F1
#
_entry.id   AF-A0A8X7BRW8-F1
#
_cell.length_a   1.000
_cell.length_b   1.000
_cell.length_c   1.000
_cell.angle_alpha   90.00
_cell.angle_beta   90.00
_cell.angle_gamma   90.00
#
_symmetry.space_group_name_H-M   'P 1'
#
loop_
_entity.id
_entity.type
_entity.pdbx_description
1 polymer ?
#
loop_
_entity_poly.entity_id
_entity_poly.type
_entity_poly.pdbx_seq_one_letter_code
_entity_poly.pdbx_strand_id
1 'polypeptide(L)'
;MYFKRMLDATENVNKNKYYDFNFTKNYRIAQGPWLMMHLSASPLEILTTLCSQLLTKDVITIIYLTNSEVYGTNAASVQYLLQLTGYLGIPVISWNVDNVGLEQVSDSNSYYLFNN
;
A
#
# COMPACT_ATOMS: atom_id res chain seq x y z
N MET A 1 -2.49 -15.75 3.50
CA MET A 1 -3.94 -15.56 3.26
C MET A 1 -4.24 -14.30 2.44
N TYR A 2 -3.70 -13.13 2.81
CA TYR A 2 -3.91 -11.86 2.08
C TYR A 2 -3.50 -11.89 0.60
N PHE A 3 -2.33 -12.46 0.30
CA PHE A 3 -1.82 -12.55 -1.08
C PHE A 3 -2.80 -13.19 -2.05
N LYS A 4 -3.32 -14.38 -1.73
CA LYS A 4 -4.30 -15.09 -2.58
C LYS A 4 -5.56 -14.24 -2.79
N ARG A 5 -6.08 -13.64 -1.71
CA ARG A 5 -7.27 -12.77 -1.80
C ARG A 5 -7.02 -11.55 -2.69
N MET A 6 -5.83 -10.96 -2.63
CA MET A 6 -5.48 -9.82 -3.49
C MET A 6 -5.29 -10.21 -4.95
N LEU A 7 -4.70 -11.38 -5.21
CA LEU A 7 -4.65 -11.93 -6.57
C LEU A 7 -6.04 -12.17 -7.12
N ASP A 8 -6.89 -12.88 -6.37
CA ASP A 8 -8.26 -13.18 -6.77
C ASP A 8 -9.06 -11.87 -6.99
N ALA A 9 -8.89 -10.87 -6.12
CA ALA A 9 -9.54 -9.58 -6.26
C ALA A 9 -9.09 -8.84 -7.53
N THR A 10 -7.78 -8.78 -7.79
CA THR A 10 -7.21 -8.17 -8.99
C THR A 10 -7.74 -8.83 -10.26
N GLU A 11 -7.79 -10.17 -10.27
CA GLU A 11 -8.32 -10.93 -11.39
C GLU A 11 -9.83 -10.67 -11.59
N ASN A 12 -10.61 -10.68 -10.52
CA ASN A 12 -12.05 -10.45 -10.58
C ASN A 12 -12.38 -9.02 -11.08
N VAL A 13 -11.61 -8.01 -10.64
CA VAL A 13 -11.76 -6.63 -11.11
C VAL A 13 -11.41 -6.52 -12.59
N ASN A 14 -10.26 -7.06 -13.01
CA ASN A 14 -9.83 -7.03 -14.41
C ASN A 14 -10.75 -7.82 -15.37
N LYS A 15 -11.57 -8.73 -14.84
CA LYS A 15 -12.55 -9.52 -15.60
C LYS A 15 -13.98 -8.97 -15.50
N ASN A 16 -14.20 -7.85 -14.78
CA ASN A 16 -15.53 -7.34 -14.46
C ASN A 16 -16.47 -8.42 -13.92
N LYS A 17 -15.95 -9.34 -13.10
CA LYS A 17 -16.68 -10.57 -12.71
C LYS A 17 -17.96 -10.25 -11.92
N TYR A 18 -17.89 -9.26 -11.03
CA TYR A 18 -19.01 -8.88 -10.15
C TYR A 18 -19.58 -7.50 -10.46
N TYR A 19 -18.75 -6.59 -10.97
CA TYR A 19 -19.12 -5.22 -11.33
C TYR A 19 -18.47 -4.86 -12.65
N ASP A 20 -19.17 -4.11 -13.48
CA ASP A 20 -18.64 -3.61 -14.74
C ASP A 20 -17.90 -2.28 -14.51
N PHE A 21 -16.57 -2.34 -14.54
CA PHE A 21 -15.73 -1.17 -14.38
C PHE A 21 -15.28 -0.65 -15.74
N ASN A 22 -15.74 0.55 -16.13
CA ASN A 22 -15.39 1.14 -17.42
C ASN A 22 -13.88 1.31 -17.66
N PHE A 23 -13.08 1.54 -16.61
CA PHE A 23 -11.63 1.70 -16.76
C PHE A 23 -10.96 0.44 -17.32
N THR A 24 -11.54 -0.75 -17.07
CA THR A 24 -10.96 -2.04 -17.49
C THR A 24 -10.94 -2.24 -19.01
N LYS A 25 -11.66 -1.40 -19.76
CA LYS A 25 -11.63 -1.36 -21.23
C LYS A 25 -10.28 -0.89 -21.77
N ASN A 26 -9.59 -0.01 -21.05
CA ASN A 26 -8.34 0.63 -21.48
C ASN A 26 -7.16 0.30 -20.57
N TYR A 27 -7.42 -0.05 -19.32
CA TYR A 27 -6.39 -0.27 -18.30
C TYR A 27 -6.61 -1.60 -17.58
N ARG A 28 -5.53 -2.18 -17.07
CA ARG A 28 -5.61 -3.36 -16.20
C ARG A 28 -4.83 -3.07 -14.94
N ILE A 29 -5.33 -3.56 -13.81
CA ILE A 29 -4.56 -3.57 -12.57
C ILE A 29 -3.54 -4.69 -12.72
N ALA A 30 -2.25 -4.33 -12.77
CA ALA A 30 -1.19 -5.32 -12.80
C ALA A 30 -1.18 -6.11 -11.48
N GLN A 31 -0.86 -7.39 -11.55
CA GLN A 31 -0.50 -8.11 -10.33
C GLN A 31 0.83 -7.53 -9.85
N GLY A 32 0.81 -6.83 -8.72
CA GLY A 32 1.97 -6.11 -8.23
C GLY A 32 3.11 -7.03 -7.79
N PRO A 33 4.34 -6.53 -7.66
CA PRO A 33 5.33 -7.21 -6.84
C PRO A 33 4.80 -7.26 -5.41
N TRP A 34 4.63 -8.47 -4.87
CA TRP A 34 4.19 -8.68 -3.50
C TRP A 34 5.42 -8.77 -2.61
N LEU A 35 5.67 -7.71 -1.85
CA LEU A 35 6.84 -7.61 -0.99
C LEU A 35 6.41 -7.85 0.46
N MET A 36 7.02 -8.84 1.09
CA MET A 36 6.87 -9.06 2.52
C MET A 36 8.05 -8.42 3.23
N MET A 37 7.77 -7.70 4.32
CA MET A 37 8.75 -7.00 5.12
C MET A 37 8.45 -7.24 6.59
N HIS A 38 9.49 -7.24 7.43
CA HIS A 38 9.30 -7.39 8.86
C HIS A 38 8.53 -6.18 9.44
N LEU A 39 7.70 -6.43 10.45
CA LEU A 39 6.91 -5.40 11.13
C LEU A 39 7.80 -4.29 11.70
N SER A 40 8.93 -4.66 12.29
CA SER A 40 9.94 -3.74 12.82
C SER A 40 11.11 -3.51 11.86
N ALA A 41 10.86 -3.52 10.55
CA ALA A 41 11.90 -3.34 9.54
C ALA A 41 12.68 -2.04 9.77
N SER A 42 14.00 -2.13 9.62
CA SER A 42 14.88 -0.97 9.78
C SER A 42 14.66 0.05 8.65
N PRO A 43 15.00 1.34 8.85
CA PRO A 43 14.96 2.33 7.79
C PRO A 43 15.72 1.91 6.52
N LEU A 44 16.87 1.24 6.69
CA LEU A 44 17.67 0.74 5.57
C LEU A 44 16.94 -0.37 4.79
N GLU A 45 16.27 -1.28 5.49
CA GLU A 45 15.50 -2.36 4.89
C GLU A 45 14.31 -1.80 4.08
N ILE A 46 13.61 -0.81 4.65
CA ILE A 46 12.50 -0.12 3.98
C ILE A 46 13.00 0.59 2.72
N LEU A 47 14.08 1.36 2.83
CA LEU A 47 14.64 2.11 1.71
C LEU A 47 15.12 1.18 0.59
N THR A 48 15.83 0.11 0.94
CA THR A 48 16.31 -0.89 -0.03
C THR A 48 15.14 -1.56 -0.75
N THR A 49 14.09 -1.91 -0.02
CA THR A 49 12.89 -2.53 -0.59
C THR A 49 12.20 -1.57 -1.56
N LEU A 50 12.02 -0.30 -1.18
CA LEU A 50 11.43 0.71 -2.07
C LEU A 50 12.29 0.91 -3.33
N CYS A 51 13.56 1.25 -3.17
CA CYS A 51 14.42 1.64 -4.28
C CYS A 51 14.75 0.48 -5.23
N SER A 52 15.06 -0.70 -4.70
CA SER A 52 15.56 -1.81 -5.52
C SER A 52 14.46 -2.72 -6.03
N GLN A 53 13.32 -2.82 -5.34
CA GLN A 53 12.30 -3.82 -5.66
C GLN A 53 10.97 -3.22 -6.13
N LEU A 54 10.51 -2.14 -5.48
CA LEU A 54 9.20 -1.57 -5.74
C LEU A 54 9.23 -0.53 -6.87
N LEU A 55 10.14 0.45 -6.77
CA LEU A 55 10.25 1.55 -7.75
C LEU A 55 10.77 1.09 -9.12
N THR A 56 11.46 -0.05 -9.18
CA THR A 56 11.92 -0.65 -10.45
C THR A 56 10.80 -1.28 -11.27
N LYS A 57 9.55 -1.21 -10.79
CA LYS A 57 8.36 -1.83 -11.40
C LYS A 57 7.30 -0.83 -11.86
N ASP A 58 7.66 0.45 -11.96
CA ASP A 58 6.77 1.53 -12.46
C ASP A 58 5.40 1.57 -11.74
N VAL A 59 5.44 1.39 -10.41
CA VAL A 59 4.25 1.39 -9.57
C VAL A 59 3.71 2.81 -9.37
N ILE A 60 2.39 2.96 -9.46
CA ILE A 60 1.69 4.24 -9.27
C ILE A 60 0.93 4.32 -7.95
N THR A 61 0.85 3.22 -7.19
CA THR A 61 0.14 3.13 -5.92
C THR A 61 0.71 1.96 -5.12
N ILE A 62 0.77 2.10 -3.79
CA ILE A 62 1.20 1.03 -2.87
C ILE A 62 0.01 0.62 -2.02
N ILE A 63 -0.20 -0.69 -1.87
CA ILE A 63 -1.15 -1.24 -0.91
C ILE A 63 -0.35 -1.81 0.26
N TYR A 64 -0.43 -1.15 1.43
CA TYR A 64 0.25 -1.60 2.64
C TYR A 64 -0.72 -2.41 3.51
N LEU A 65 -0.37 -3.66 3.81
CA LEU A 65 -1.17 -4.57 4.62
C LEU A 65 -0.35 -5.06 5.81
N THR A 66 -0.96 -5.09 6.99
CA THR A 66 -0.43 -5.81 8.16
C THR A 66 -1.41 -6.92 8.57
N ASN A 67 -0.87 -8.06 8.98
CA ASN A 67 -1.63 -9.16 9.57
C ASN A 67 -1.55 -9.18 11.11
N SER A 68 -0.90 -8.18 11.69
CA SER A 68 -0.59 -8.14 13.11
C SER A 68 -1.56 -7.19 13.81
N GLU A 69 -2.30 -7.71 14.80
CA GLU A 69 -3.03 -6.91 15.80
C GLU A 69 -2.09 -6.40 16.91
N VAL A 70 -0.76 -6.51 16.73
CA VAL A 70 0.21 -6.06 17.73
C VAL A 70 0.30 -4.54 17.69
N TYR A 71 -0.59 -3.92 18.48
CA TYR A 71 -0.59 -2.51 18.75
C TYR A 71 0.77 -2.02 19.26
N GLY A 72 1.32 -0.98 18.63
CA GLY A 72 2.33 -0.09 19.25
C GLY A 72 3.80 -0.46 19.09
N THR A 73 4.20 -1.61 18.54
CA THR A 73 5.64 -1.94 18.37
C THR A 73 6.24 -1.51 17.04
N ASN A 74 5.42 -1.12 16.05
CA ASN A 74 5.86 -0.94 14.65
C ASN A 74 5.49 0.41 14.03
N ALA A 75 4.95 1.34 14.82
CA ALA A 75 4.51 2.65 14.34
C ALA A 75 5.63 3.42 13.64
N ALA A 76 6.87 3.34 14.14
CA ALA A 76 8.02 4.05 13.57
C ALA A 76 8.39 3.58 12.14
N SER A 77 8.41 2.26 11.90
CA SER A 77 8.69 1.71 10.57
C SER A 77 7.60 2.09 9.55
N VAL A 78 6.34 2.07 9.97
CA VAL A 78 5.20 2.47 9.13
C VAL A 78 5.25 3.97 8.82
N GLN A 79 5.51 4.81 9.83
CA GLN A 79 5.67 6.25 9.63
C GLN A 79 6.79 6.58 8.65
N TYR A 80 7.95 5.93 8.80
CA TYR A 80 9.07 6.11 7.90
C TYR A 80 8.72 5.74 6.45
N LEU A 81 8.07 4.58 6.25
CA LEU A 81 7.57 4.16 4.94
C LEU A 81 6.62 5.21 4.35
N LEU A 82 5.60 5.63 5.12
CA LEU A 82 4.58 6.58 4.66
C LEU A 82 5.19 7.94 4.31
N GLN A 83 6.16 8.41 5.10
CA GLN A 83 6.86 9.67 4.83
C GLN A 83 7.67 9.60 3.53
N LEU A 84 8.39 8.51 3.29
CA LEU A 84 9.13 8.33 2.04
C LEU A 84 8.18 8.26 0.83
N THR A 85 7.10 7.50 0.93
CA THR A 85 6.12 7.41 -0.16
C THR A 85 5.40 8.73 -0.40
N GLY A 86 5.17 9.52 0.65
CA GLY A 86 4.64 10.88 0.55
C GLY A 86 5.62 11.81 -0.16
N TYR A 87 6.92 11.74 0.17
CA TYR A 87 7.97 12.50 -0.52
C TYR A 87 8.08 12.15 -2.01
N LEU A 88 7.88 10.87 -2.36
CA LEU A 88 7.87 10.40 -3.74
C LEU A 88 6.56 10.69 -4.48
N GLY A 89 5.53 11.18 -3.80
CA GLY A 89 4.21 11.40 -4.38
C GLY A 89 3.47 10.11 -4.75
N ILE A 90 3.85 8.96 -4.18
CA ILE A 90 3.21 7.67 -4.45
C ILE A 90 2.09 7.46 -3.44
N PRO A 91 0.82 7.41 -3.86
CA PRO A 91 -0.29 7.20 -2.95
C PRO A 91 -0.21 5.81 -2.29
N VAL A 92 -0.51 5.78 -0.98
CA VAL A 92 -0.55 4.54 -0.20
C VAL A 92 -1.97 4.29 0.30
N ILE A 93 -2.53 3.14 -0.06
CA ILE A 93 -3.76 2.60 0.54
C ILE A 93 -3.33 1.68 1.68
N SER A 94 -3.58 2.09 2.91
CA SER A 94 -3.13 1.36 4.10
C SER A 94 -4.28 0.64 4.78
N TRP A 95 -4.12 -0.67 4.98
CA TRP A 95 -4.98 -1.48 5.84
C TRP A 95 -4.16 -1.90 7.07
N ASN A 96 -3.98 -0.96 7.98
CA ASN A 96 -3.27 -1.13 9.25
C ASN A 96 -4.06 -0.49 10.39
N VAL A 97 -4.29 -1.28 11.45
CA VAL A 97 -5.00 -0.87 12.67
C VAL A 97 -4.23 0.19 13.48
N ASP A 98 -2.90 0.25 13.34
CA ASP A 98 -2.05 1.20 14.06
C ASP A 98 -2.08 2.64 13.50
N ASN A 99 -2.76 2.87 12.38
CA ASN A 99 -2.76 4.18 11.70
C ASN A 99 -3.81 5.16 12.21
N VAL A 100 -4.65 4.78 13.18
CA VAL A 100 -5.71 5.65 13.74
C VAL A 100 -5.17 6.94 14.38
N GLY A 101 -3.87 7.03 14.67
CA GLY A 101 -3.20 8.23 15.20
C GLY A 101 -2.26 8.96 14.22
N LEU A 102 -2.20 8.55 12.94
CA LEU A 102 -1.43 9.27 11.93
C LEU A 102 -2.28 10.38 11.33
N GLU A 103 -2.36 11.51 12.03
CA GLU A 103 -3.02 12.70 11.50
C GLU A 103 -2.25 13.22 10.27
N GLN A 104 -2.98 13.42 9.17
CA GLN A 104 -2.45 14.10 7.99
C GLN A 104 -2.20 15.56 8.32
N VAL A 105 -0.94 16.00 8.26
CA VAL A 105 -0.65 17.44 8.16
C VAL A 105 -1.21 17.89 6.81
N SER A 106 -2.29 18.67 6.88
CA SER A 106 -3.05 19.14 5.74
C SER A 106 -2.27 20.19 4.94
N ASP A 107 -1.41 19.76 4.03
CA ASP A 107 -0.91 20.61 2.94
C ASP A 107 -1.58 20.20 1.63
N SER A 108 -2.66 20.89 1.30
CA SER A 108 -3.33 21.14 0.00
C SER A 108 -3.44 20.10 -1.14
N ASN A 109 -2.91 18.87 -1.03
CA ASN A 109 -3.02 17.79 -2.03
C ASN A 109 -3.45 16.47 -1.37
N SER A 110 -4.62 16.50 -0.73
CA SER A 110 -5.16 15.43 0.11
C SER A 110 -5.43 14.11 -0.64
N TYR A 111 -4.86 13.01 -0.15
CA TYR A 111 -5.23 11.63 -0.50
C TYR A 111 -6.07 11.02 0.62
N TYR A 112 -7.22 10.42 0.28
CA TYR A 112 -8.19 9.87 1.23
C TYR A 112 -7.68 8.58 1.90
N LEU A 113 -7.69 8.55 3.23
CA LEU A 113 -7.72 7.31 4.00
C LEU A 113 -9.18 6.99 4.35
N PHE A 114 -9.64 5.79 4.02
CA PHE A 114 -10.96 5.31 4.44
C PHE A 114 -10.91 4.93 5.92
N ASN A 115 -11.58 5.72 6.77
CA ASN A 115 -11.94 5.26 8.12
C ASN A 115 -13.18 4.37 7.99
N ASN A 116 -13.12 3.16 8.58
CA ASN A 116 -14.32 2.36 8.87
C ASN A 116 -15.12 3.00 10.01
#